data_AF-A0A4S3JN29-F1
#
_entry.id   AF-A0A4S3JN29-F1
#
_cell.length_a   1.000
_cell.length_b   1.000
_cell.length_c   1.000
_cell.angle_alpha   90.00
_cell.angle_beta   90.00
_cell.angle_gamma   90.00
#
_symmetry.space_group_name_H-M   'P 1'
#
loop_
_entity.id
_entity.type
_entity.pdbx_description
1 polymer ?
#
loop_
_entity_poly.entity_id
_entity_poly.type
_entity_poly.pdbx_seq_one_letter_code
_entity_poly.pdbx_strand_id
1 'polypeptide(L)'
;MDADYSTLLTDNYVLPDTGAELRVAEMDIVMWMHTVGLERTVIQWKSLLDAAGLELVKIWNSDQGNQSVVEVRKRKRNKTYFPSCRLGSG
;
A
#
# COMPACT_ATOMS: atom_id res chain seq x y z
N MET A 1 10.54 -6.72 -7.26
CA MET A 1 10.42 -5.25 -7.27
C MET A 1 11.76 -4.65 -6.90
N ASP A 2 12.40 -4.02 -7.88
CA ASP A 2 13.64 -3.26 -7.69
C ASP A 2 13.30 -1.91 -7.03
N ALA A 3 14.09 -1.46 -6.06
CA ALA A 3 13.77 -0.26 -5.28
C ALA A 3 14.09 1.06 -6.02
N ASP A 4 14.89 1.00 -7.08
CA ASP A 4 15.32 2.17 -7.85
C ASP A 4 14.50 2.35 -9.12
N TYR A 5 13.94 1.27 -9.69
CA TYR A 5 13.30 1.30 -11.00
C TYR A 5 11.87 0.74 -11.06
N SER A 6 11.38 0.07 -10.03
CA SER A 6 10.03 -0.51 -10.06
C SER A 6 9.02 0.33 -9.29
N THR A 7 7.82 0.47 -9.86
CA THR A 7 6.62 1.05 -9.22
C THR A 7 5.47 0.06 -9.34
N LEU A 8 4.68 -0.09 -8.27
CA LEU A 8 3.46 -0.89 -8.26
C LEU A 8 2.30 0.09 -8.30
N LEU A 9 1.43 -0.10 -9.29
CA LEU A 9 0.19 0.64 -9.44
C LEU A 9 -0.95 -0.34 -9.23
N THR A 10 -1.84 0.00 -8.30
CA THR A 10 -3.04 -0.79 -8.00
C THR A 10 -4.25 0.08 -8.22
N ASP A 11 -5.12 -0.31 -9.14
CA ASP A 11 -6.41 0.34 -9.35
C ASP A 11 -7.46 -0.36 -8.48
N ASN A 12 -7.97 0.33 -7.47
CA ASN A 12 -8.89 -0.26 -6.52
C ASN A 12 -9.76 0.78 -5.79
N TYR A 13 -10.77 0.32 -5.05
CA TYR A 13 -11.52 1.20 -4.16
C TYR A 13 -10.66 1.62 -2.95
N VAL A 14 -10.73 2.91 -2.62
CA VAL A 14 -10.10 3.49 -1.43
C VAL A 14 -11.16 4.27 -0.66
N LEU A 15 -11.59 3.71 0.47
CA LEU A 15 -12.71 4.25 1.23
C LEU A 15 -12.25 5.35 2.21
N PRO A 16 -13.09 6.36 2.49
CA PRO A 16 -12.93 7.17 3.69
C PRO A 16 -13.22 6.32 4.93
N ASP A 17 -12.67 6.69 6.08
CA ASP A 17 -12.91 5.93 7.33
C ASP A 17 -14.38 6.00 7.79
N THR A 18 -15.12 7.02 7.37
CA THR A 18 -16.56 7.18 7.62
C THR A 18 -17.23 7.87 6.43
N GLY A 19 -18.52 7.61 6.21
CA GLY A 19 -19.30 8.31 5.17
C GLY A 19 -18.97 7.88 3.75
N ALA A 20 -18.68 6.58 3.54
CA ALA A 20 -18.49 6.02 2.21
C ALA A 20 -19.76 6.17 1.36
N GLU A 21 -19.56 6.45 0.07
CA GLU A 21 -20.66 6.50 -0.91
C GLU A 21 -21.26 5.11 -1.13
N LEU A 22 -22.56 5.05 -1.42
CA LEU A 22 -23.35 3.83 -1.47
C LEU A 22 -22.73 2.78 -2.38
N ARG A 23 -22.32 3.15 -3.60
CA ARG A 23 -21.76 2.19 -4.56
C ARG A 23 -20.49 1.51 -4.06
N VAL A 24 -19.66 2.23 -3.31
CA VAL A 24 -18.43 1.68 -2.75
C VAL A 24 -18.72 0.74 -1.57
N ALA A 25 -19.68 1.11 -0.72
CA ALA A 25 -20.15 0.25 0.36
C ALA A 25 -20.82 -1.04 -0.15
N GLU A 26 -21.61 -0.95 -1.23
CA GLU A 26 -22.19 -2.11 -1.90
C GLU A 26 -21.11 -3.06 -2.42
N MET A 27 -20.04 -2.51 -3.02
CA MET A 27 -18.93 -3.34 -3.50
C MET A 27 -18.22 -4.06 -2.35
N ASP A 28 -18.00 -3.40 -1.22
CA ASP A 28 -17.40 -4.04 -0.05
C ASP A 28 -18.23 -5.24 0.45
N ILE A 29 -19.56 -5.10 0.48
CA ILE A 29 -20.49 -6.19 0.80
C ILE A 29 -20.38 -7.32 -0.23
N VAL A 30 -20.31 -7.00 -1.52
CA VAL A 30 -20.13 -8.00 -2.58
C VAL A 30 -18.81 -8.74 -2.39
N MET A 31 -17.71 -8.04 -2.12
CA MET A 31 -16.40 -8.65 -1.90
C MET A 31 -16.39 -9.58 -0.67
N TRP A 32 -17.01 -9.14 0.42
CA TRP A 32 -17.17 -9.96 1.63
C TRP A 32 -17.95 -11.24 1.35
N MET A 33 -19.12 -11.13 0.72
CA MET A 33 -20.01 -12.26 0.47
C MET A 33 -19.45 -13.30 -0.51
N HIS A 34 -18.68 -12.87 -1.52
CA HIS A 34 -18.19 -13.77 -2.57
C HIS A 34 -16.79 -14.32 -2.31
N THR A 35 -15.95 -13.57 -1.58
CA THR A 35 -14.52 -13.90 -1.46
C THR A 35 -13.98 -13.84 -0.04
N VAL A 36 -14.82 -13.46 0.95
CA VAL A 36 -14.35 -13.05 2.27
C VAL A 36 -13.33 -11.90 2.16
N GLY A 37 -13.52 -11.06 1.15
CA GLY A 37 -12.70 -9.90 0.84
C GLY A 37 -13.13 -8.66 1.62
N LEU A 38 -12.34 -7.59 1.46
CA LEU A 38 -12.55 -6.29 2.08
C LEU A 38 -12.00 -5.20 1.16
N GLU A 39 -12.82 -4.19 0.89
CA GLU A 39 -12.37 -2.92 0.33
C GLU A 39 -11.80 -2.04 1.45
N ARG A 40 -10.64 -1.42 1.19
CA ARG A 40 -9.81 -0.84 2.26
C ARG A 40 -9.92 0.67 2.35
N THR A 41 -9.88 1.18 3.58
CA THR A 41 -9.68 2.60 3.84
C THR A 41 -8.22 3.02 3.64
N VAL A 42 -7.95 4.32 3.57
CA VAL A 42 -6.58 4.85 3.45
C VAL A 42 -5.67 4.35 4.59
N ILE A 43 -6.16 4.31 5.82
CA ILE A 43 -5.39 3.85 6.98
C ILE A 43 -5.07 2.36 6.86
N GLN A 44 -6.03 1.56 6.39
CA GLN A 44 -5.84 0.12 6.19
C GLN A 44 -4.85 -0.16 5.05
N TRP A 45 -4.92 0.59 3.94
CA TRP A 45 -3.94 0.53 2.86
C TRP A 45 -2.53 0.83 3.36
N LYS A 46 -2.36 1.94 4.10
CA LYS A 46 -1.06 2.32 4.66
C LYS A 46 -0.52 1.22 5.58
N SER A 47 -1.36 0.69 6.47
CA SER A 47 -0.97 -0.37 7.41
C SER A 47 -0.55 -1.66 6.70
N LEU A 48 -1.29 -2.06 5.65
CA LEU A 48 -0.97 -3.23 4.84
C LEU A 48 0.37 -3.08 4.11
N LEU A 49 0.55 -1.94 3.43
CA LEU A 49 1.78 -1.65 2.70
C LEU A 49 2.98 -1.57 3.65
N ASP A 50 2.77 -0.97 4.84
CA ASP A 50 3.79 -0.89 5.86
C ASP A 50 4.25 -2.26 6.36
N ALA A 51 3.30 -3.14 6.66
CA ALA A 51 3.60 -4.53 7.02
C ALA A 51 4.36 -5.30 5.91
N ALA A 52 4.11 -4.96 4.64
CA ALA A 52 4.80 -5.55 3.49
C ALA A 52 6.18 -4.91 3.17
N GLY A 53 6.62 -3.91 3.94
CA GLY A 53 7.87 -3.19 3.67
C GLY A 53 7.81 -2.26 2.44
N LEU A 54 6.60 -1.89 2.02
CA LEU A 54 6.32 -1.00 0.90
C LEU A 54 5.87 0.37 1.39
N GLU A 55 6.20 1.43 0.67
CA GLU A 55 5.73 2.77 0.97
C GLU A 55 4.60 3.18 0.03
N LEU A 56 3.53 3.73 0.60
CA LEU A 56 2.51 4.44 -0.15
C LEU A 56 3.10 5.78 -0.62
N VAL A 57 3.21 5.96 -1.94
CA VAL A 57 3.71 7.21 -2.53
C VAL A 57 2.57 8.21 -2.68
N LYS A 58 1.48 7.79 -3.33
CA LYS A 58 0.33 8.63 -3.59
C LYS A 58 -0.92 7.80 -3.91
N ILE A 59 -2.08 8.34 -3.55
CA ILE A 59 -3.38 7.87 -4.02
C ILE A 59 -3.88 8.88 -5.03
N TRP A 60 -4.12 8.43 -6.25
CA TRP A 60 -4.68 9.22 -7.34
C TRP A 60 -6.17 8.92 -7.45
N ASN A 61 -7.00 9.86 -7.02
CA ASN A 61 -8.45 9.73 -7.10
C ASN A 61 -8.96 10.19 -8.46
N SER A 62 -10.03 9.57 -8.95
CA SER A 62 -10.77 10.05 -10.12
C SER A 62 -11.84 11.04 -9.70
N ASP A 63 -11.97 12.15 -10.43
CA ASP A 63 -13.06 13.11 -10.22
C ASP A 63 -14.41 12.58 -10.72
N GLN A 64 -14.39 11.54 -11.56
CA GLN A 64 -15.57 11.00 -12.25
C GLN A 64 -15.92 9.57 -11.85
N GLY A 65 -15.13 8.96 -10.95
CA GLY A 65 -15.31 7.56 -10.57
C GLY A 65 -14.88 7.28 -9.14
N ASN A 66 -15.32 6.14 -8.63
CA ASN A 66 -15.13 5.76 -7.23
C ASN A 66 -13.84 4.97 -6.96
N GLN A 67 -13.08 4.67 -8.01
CA GLN A 67 -11.80 3.95 -7.91
C GLN A 67 -10.62 4.93 -7.87
N SER A 68 -9.51 4.44 -7.35
CA SER A 68 -8.29 5.20 -7.16
C SER A 68 -7.08 4.36 -7.56
N VAL A 69 -6.07 5.01 -8.12
CA VAL A 69 -4.76 4.38 -8.35
C VAL A 69 -3.87 4.61 -7.14
N VAL A 70 -3.52 3.53 -6.45
CA VAL A 70 -2.58 3.51 -5.34
C VAL A 70 -1.17 3.27 -5.90
N GLU A 71 -0.34 4.30 -5.88
CA GLU A 71 1.08 4.24 -6.26
C GLU A 71 1.94 3.82 -5.07
N VAL A 72 2.70 2.75 -5.26
CA VAL A 72 3.48 2.10 -4.20
C VAL A 72 4.91 1.85 -4.67
N ARG A 73 5.88 2.02 -3.77
CA ARG A 73 7.28 1.68 -4.00
C ARG A 73 7.84 0.81 -2.89
N LYS A 74 8.96 0.16 -3.18
CA LYS A 74 9.73 -0.57 -2.17
C LYS A 74 10.59 0.42 -1.39
N ARG A 75 10.54 0.39 -0.05
CA ARG A 75 11.42 1.22 0.76
C ARG A 75 12.88 0.89 0.49
N LYS A 76 13.69 1.93 0.29
CA LYS A 76 15.15 1.77 0.20
C LYS A 76 15.67 1.42 1.59
N ARG A 77 16.43 0.32 1.70
CA ARG A 77 17.18 0.05 2.92
C ARG A 77 18.29 1.09 3.02
N ASN A 78 18.30 1.88 4.09
CA ASN A 78 19.48 2.65 4.45
C ASN A 78 20.60 1.66 4.73
N LYS A 79 21.69 1.72 3.93
CA LYS A 79 22.92 0.99 4.23
C LYS A 79 23.54 1.63 5.48
N THR A 80 23.16 1.18 6.67
CA THR A 80 24.00 1.40 7.85
C THR A 80 25.29 0.62 7.62
N TYR A 81 26.36 1.36 7.32
CA TYR A 81 27.71 0.82 7.28
C TYR A 81 28.03 0.27 8.67
N PHE A 82 28.07 -1.05 8.82
CA PHE A 82 28.73 -1.67 9.96
C PHE A 82 30.22 -1.77 9.60
N PRO A 83 31.13 -1.06 10.30
CA PRO A 83 32.55 -1.29 10.07
C PRO A 83 32.86 -2.71 10.54
N SER A 84 33.34 -3.55 9.62
CA SER A 84 33.84 -4.88 9.94
C SER A 84 34.93 -4.74 11.00
N CYS A 85 34.66 -5.22 12.22
CA CYS A 85 35.67 -5.31 13.26
C CYS A 85 36.74 -6.30 12.75
N ARG A 86 37.90 -5.77 12.35
CA ARG A 86 39.08 -6.61 12.09
C ARG A 86 39.48 -7.22 13.43
N LEU A 87 39.17 -8.50 13.62
CA LEU A 87 39.79 -9.30 14.66
C LEU A 87 41.29 -9.31 14.38
N GLY A 88 42.03 -8.54 15.17
CA GLY A 88 43.47 -8.57 15.20
C GLY A 88 43.93 -9.96 15.62
N SER A 89 44.78 -10.54 14.79
CA SER A 89 45.64 -11.67 15.11
C SER A 89 46.48 -11.36 16.35
N GLY A 90 46.34 -12.19 17.38
CA GLY A 90 47.22 -12.34 18.53
C GLY A 90 47.38 -13.83 18.81
#